data_AF-A0A3C0QKV2-F1
#
_entry.id   AF-A0A3C0QKV2-F1
#
_cell.length_a   1.000
_cell.length_b   1.000
_cell.length_c   1.000
_cell.angle_alpha   90.00
_cell.angle_beta   90.00
_cell.angle_gamma   90.00
#
_symmetry.space_group_name_H-M   'P 1'
#
loop_
_entity.id
_entity.type
_entity.pdbx_description
1 polymer ?
#
loop_
_entity_poly.entity_id
_entity_poly.type
_entity_poly.pdbx_seq_one_letter_code
_entity_poly.pdbx_strand_id
1 'polypeptide(L)'
;MEEKIYSEGIISRLSQYLKFIVQLKETGKRTVTSREISERTGINSAEVRRDLIYFGIKGKRGVGFSIDELIMSFNNILGYDRAVHIALVGIGNLGKAILNYKMLDSFGFKIENVFDNDPAKIGKTISERTVMDMKEIENVIKEKNIEIAIIAVPPARAQTVADILVRADIKVIMNYTSVPIKAPKKVKIQTTDPIEKLLHTLYYLSHTGYAKYK
;
A
#
# COMPACT_ATOMS: atom_id res chain seq x y z
N MET A 1 18.87 -18.91 -7.78
CA MET A 1 18.33 -17.88 -8.69
C MET A 1 18.75 -16.55 -8.11
N GLU A 2 19.55 -15.76 -8.82
CA GLU A 2 19.93 -14.41 -8.35
C GLU A 2 18.68 -13.56 -8.16
N GLU A 3 18.59 -12.89 -7.01
CA GLU A 3 17.48 -12.01 -6.68
C GLU A 3 17.57 -10.76 -7.54
N LYS A 4 16.71 -10.67 -8.56
CA LYS A 4 16.75 -9.60 -9.55
C LYS A 4 16.19 -8.31 -8.92
N ILE A 5 17.06 -7.35 -8.63
CA ILE A 5 16.66 -6.04 -8.10
C ILE A 5 16.11 -5.18 -9.24
N TYR A 6 14.85 -4.75 -9.11
CA TYR A 6 14.19 -3.87 -10.07
C TYR A 6 14.42 -2.40 -9.72
N SER A 7 14.50 -1.54 -10.74
CA SER A 7 14.56 -0.09 -10.53
C SER A 7 13.27 0.44 -9.91
N GLU A 8 13.37 1.55 -9.17
CA GLU A 8 12.22 2.21 -8.54
C GLU A 8 11.14 2.59 -9.56
N GLY A 9 11.54 3.06 -10.74
CA GLY A 9 10.61 3.39 -11.83
C GLY A 9 9.81 2.17 -12.31
N ILE A 10 10.45 1.01 -12.46
CA ILE A 10 9.78 -0.23 -12.85
C ILE A 10 8.84 -0.72 -11.75
N ILE A 11 9.26 -0.67 -10.47
CA ILE A 11 8.41 -1.05 -9.34
C ILE A 11 7.18 -0.14 -9.22
N SER A 12 7.36 1.17 -9.39
CA SER A 12 6.25 2.13 -9.40
C SER A 12 5.22 1.83 -10.49
N ARG A 13 5.68 1.48 -11.70
CA ARG A 13 4.79 1.06 -12.79
C ARG A 13 4.13 -0.29 -12.52
N LEU A 14 4.86 -1.25 -11.95
CA LEU A 14 4.29 -2.55 -11.54
C LEU A 14 3.11 -2.35 -10.59
N SER A 15 3.25 -1.51 -9.57
CA SER A 15 2.15 -1.20 -8.65
C SER A 15 0.94 -0.59 -9.36
N GLN A 16 1.15 0.26 -10.37
CA GLN A 16 0.08 0.84 -11.19
C GLN A 16 -0.61 -0.22 -12.07
N TYR A 17 0.16 -1.12 -12.69
CA TYR A 17 -0.38 -2.23 -13.47
C TYR A 17 -1.22 -3.16 -12.59
N LEU A 18 -0.66 -3.63 -11.48
CA LEU A 18 -1.33 -4.55 -10.56
C LEU A 18 -2.63 -3.93 -10.04
N LYS A 19 -2.63 -2.64 -9.69
CA LYS A 19 -3.83 -1.93 -9.27
C LYS A 19 -4.95 -2.01 -10.30
N PHE A 20 -4.63 -1.72 -11.56
CA PHE A 20 -5.61 -1.81 -12.63
C PHE A 20 -6.08 -3.25 -12.90
N ILE A 21 -5.16 -4.21 -12.90
CA ILE A 21 -5.46 -5.61 -13.22
C ILE A 21 -6.37 -6.23 -12.15
N VAL A 22 -6.13 -5.95 -10.88
CA VAL A 22 -7.01 -6.38 -9.78
C VAL A 22 -8.42 -5.77 -9.94
N GLN A 23 -8.52 -4.49 -10.31
CA GLN A 23 -9.81 -3.86 -10.61
C GLN A 23 -10.52 -4.51 -11.80
N LEU A 24 -9.80 -4.90 -12.85
CA LEU A 24 -10.39 -5.64 -13.98
C LEU A 24 -10.87 -7.03 -13.58
N LYS A 25 -10.17 -7.69 -12.65
CA LYS A 25 -10.60 -8.98 -12.12
C LYS A 25 -11.95 -8.87 -11.40
N GLU A 26 -12.17 -7.79 -10.65
CA GLU A 26 -13.44 -7.53 -9.97
C GLU A 26 -14.62 -7.37 -10.95
N THR A 27 -14.37 -6.98 -12.21
CA THR A 27 -15.42 -6.91 -13.25
C THR A 27 -15.65 -8.25 -13.96
N GLY A 28 -15.02 -9.34 -13.53
CA GLY A 28 -15.12 -10.67 -14.15
C GLY A 28 -14.33 -10.83 -15.45
N LYS A 29 -13.47 -9.86 -15.79
CA LYS A 29 -12.63 -9.95 -17.00
C LYS A 29 -11.52 -10.97 -16.78
N ARG A 30 -11.21 -11.75 -17.82
CA ARG A 30 -10.19 -12.82 -17.76
C ARG A 30 -8.88 -12.47 -18.47
N THR A 31 -8.92 -11.58 -19.44
CA THR A 31 -7.75 -11.18 -20.23
C THR A 31 -7.64 -9.67 -20.34
N VAL A 32 -6.43 -9.17 -20.54
CA VAL A 32 -6.16 -7.75 -20.75
C VAL A 32 -5.03 -7.57 -21.77
N THR A 33 -5.12 -6.55 -22.61
CA THR A 33 -4.07 -6.20 -23.57
C THR A 33 -3.15 -5.10 -23.04
N SER A 34 -1.93 -5.01 -23.58
CA SER A 34 -1.03 -3.89 -23.27
C SER A 34 -1.60 -2.52 -23.65
N ARG A 35 -2.60 -2.48 -24.54
CA ARG A 35 -3.27 -1.24 -24.95
C ARG A 35 -4.23 -0.78 -23.85
N GLU A 36 -5.03 -1.69 -23.31
CA GLU A 36 -5.96 -1.39 -22.22
C GLU A 36 -5.21 -1.00 -20.94
N ILE A 37 -4.10 -1.66 -20.62
CA ILE A 37 -3.21 -1.24 -19.51
C ILE A 37 -2.71 0.19 -19.76
N SER A 38 -2.30 0.50 -20.98
CA SER A 38 -1.80 1.83 -21.35
C SER A 38 -2.87 2.91 -21.21
N GLU A 39 -4.08 2.67 -21.71
CA GLU A 39 -5.20 3.63 -21.66
C GLU A 39 -5.60 3.96 -20.21
N ARG A 40 -5.52 3.00 -19.29
CA ARG A 40 -5.85 3.25 -17.87
C ARG A 40 -4.72 3.86 -17.07
N THR A 41 -3.49 3.44 -17.30
CA THR A 41 -2.33 3.85 -16.48
C THR A 41 -1.62 5.09 -17.01
N GLY A 42 -1.88 5.48 -18.27
CA GLY A 42 -1.15 6.54 -18.96
C GLY A 42 0.25 6.15 -19.41
N ILE A 43 0.71 4.94 -19.09
CA ILE A 43 2.03 4.43 -19.49
C ILE A 43 1.96 3.93 -20.94
N ASN A 44 2.97 4.22 -21.76
CA ASN A 44 2.96 3.86 -23.17
C ASN A 44 2.87 2.33 -23.38
N SER A 45 2.01 1.86 -24.30
CA SER A 45 1.79 0.43 -24.53
C SER A 45 3.07 -0.36 -24.91
N ALA A 46 4.03 0.27 -25.60
CA ALA A 46 5.31 -0.37 -25.89
C ALA A 46 6.18 -0.52 -24.63
N GLU A 47 6.09 0.43 -23.70
CA GLU A 47 6.75 0.35 -22.39
C GLU A 47 6.12 -0.74 -21.51
N VAL A 48 4.79 -0.82 -21.48
CA VAL A 48 4.08 -1.92 -20.79
C VAL A 48 4.56 -3.28 -21.30
N ARG A 49 4.66 -3.46 -22.63
CA ARG A 49 5.17 -4.72 -23.20
C ARG A 49 6.62 -4.99 -22.80
N ARG A 50 7.50 -3.97 -22.82
CA ARG A 50 8.89 -4.11 -22.39
C ARG A 50 8.98 -4.53 -20.92
N ASP A 51 8.21 -3.91 -20.04
CA ASP A 51 8.16 -4.24 -18.62
C ASP A 51 7.69 -5.69 -18.41
N LEU A 52 6.58 -6.09 -19.04
CA LEU A 52 6.05 -7.45 -18.94
C LEU A 52 7.06 -8.49 -19.44
N ILE A 53 7.74 -8.22 -20.55
CA ILE A 53 8.84 -9.08 -21.04
C ILE A 53 9.99 -9.12 -20.04
N TYR A 54 10.35 -7.98 -19.43
CA TYR A 54 11.42 -7.90 -18.43
C TYR A 54 11.11 -8.70 -17.16
N PHE A 55 9.82 -8.80 -16.82
CA PHE A 55 9.27 -9.66 -15.77
C PHE A 55 9.12 -11.13 -16.19
N GLY A 56 9.43 -11.49 -17.44
CA GLY A 56 9.27 -12.85 -17.96
C GLY A 56 7.84 -13.24 -18.31
N ILE A 57 6.91 -12.28 -18.31
CA ILE A 57 5.49 -12.51 -18.56
C ILE A 57 5.22 -12.46 -20.07
N LYS A 58 4.68 -13.55 -20.61
CA LYS A 58 4.37 -13.66 -22.04
C LYS A 58 2.86 -13.65 -22.25
N GLY A 59 2.40 -12.79 -23.15
CA GLY A 59 1.01 -12.77 -23.60
C GLY A 59 0.77 -13.72 -24.77
N LYS A 60 -0.50 -13.99 -25.07
CA LYS A 60 -0.94 -14.72 -26.26
C LYS A 60 -1.27 -13.72 -27.37
N ARG A 61 -0.70 -13.93 -28.56
CA ARG A 61 -0.89 -13.06 -29.73
C ARG A 61 -2.38 -13.01 -30.10
N GLY A 62 -2.94 -11.81 -30.29
CA GLY A 62 -4.36 -11.60 -30.58
C GLY A 62 -5.32 -11.73 -29.39
N VAL A 63 -4.84 -12.16 -28.22
CA VAL A 63 -5.68 -12.38 -27.01
C VAL A 63 -5.27 -11.46 -25.86
N GLY A 64 -3.97 -11.22 -25.68
CA GLY A 64 -3.43 -10.46 -24.55
C GLY A 64 -2.90 -11.36 -23.44
N PHE A 65 -2.98 -10.88 -22.21
CA PHE A 65 -2.43 -11.52 -21.01
C PHE A 65 -3.56 -12.04 -20.13
N SER A 66 -3.36 -13.21 -19.52
CA SER A 66 -4.27 -13.72 -18.49
C SER A 66 -4.18 -12.85 -17.24
N ILE A 67 -5.33 -12.37 -16.73
CA ILE A 67 -5.39 -11.51 -15.54
C ILE A 67 -4.90 -12.26 -14.30
N ASP A 68 -5.27 -13.53 -14.14
CA ASP A 68 -4.84 -14.32 -12.98
C ASP A 68 -3.34 -14.61 -13.01
N GLU A 69 -2.78 -14.95 -14.18
CA GLU A 69 -1.33 -15.16 -14.34
C GLU A 69 -0.54 -13.88 -14.09
N LEU A 70 -1.06 -12.72 -14.52
CA LEU A 70 -0.47 -11.42 -14.26
C LEU A 70 -0.42 -11.11 -12.75
N ILE A 71 -1.55 -11.28 -12.04
CA ILE A 71 -1.62 -11.04 -10.59
C ILE A 71 -0.64 -11.95 -9.88
N MET A 72 -0.63 -13.25 -10.17
CA MET A 72 0.31 -14.19 -9.58
C MET A 72 1.77 -13.80 -9.85
N SER A 73 2.11 -13.43 -11.09
CA SER A 73 3.48 -13.06 -11.45
C SER A 73 3.93 -11.78 -10.73
N PHE A 74 3.06 -10.78 -10.64
CA PHE A 74 3.35 -9.52 -9.94
C PHE A 74 3.46 -9.70 -8.43
N ASN A 75 2.60 -10.51 -7.83
CA ASN A 75 2.66 -10.89 -6.42
C ASN A 75 4.01 -11.58 -6.10
N ASN A 76 4.44 -12.53 -6.93
CA ASN A 76 5.75 -13.17 -6.81
C ASN A 76 6.91 -12.18 -6.90
N ILE A 77 6.84 -11.20 -7.81
CA ILE A 77 7.86 -10.14 -7.93
C ILE A 77 7.88 -9.23 -6.70
N LEU A 78 6.71 -8.94 -6.13
CA LEU A 78 6.58 -8.14 -4.91
C LEU A 78 6.93 -8.92 -3.63
N GLY A 79 7.20 -10.22 -3.75
CA GLY A 79 7.64 -11.06 -2.63
C GLY A 79 6.52 -11.52 -1.71
N TYR A 80 5.27 -11.57 -2.19
CA TYR A 80 4.17 -12.16 -1.44
C TYR A 80 3.31 -13.06 -2.32
N ASP A 81 3.03 -14.27 -1.88
CA ASP A 81 2.08 -15.20 -2.48
C ASP A 81 0.83 -15.43 -1.61
N ARG A 82 0.84 -14.86 -0.40
CA ARG A 82 -0.14 -15.03 0.67
C ARG A 82 -0.69 -13.69 1.17
N ALA A 83 -1.62 -13.76 2.11
CA ALA A 83 -2.12 -12.59 2.82
C ALA A 83 -1.00 -11.84 3.54
N VAL A 84 -0.99 -10.51 3.38
CA VAL A 84 -0.07 -9.61 4.07
C VAL A 84 -0.81 -9.03 5.26
N HIS A 85 -0.46 -9.48 6.47
CA HIS A 85 -1.09 -9.02 7.71
C HIS A 85 -0.50 -7.67 8.12
N ILE A 86 -1.37 -6.71 8.43
CA ILE A 86 -1.02 -5.33 8.74
C ILE A 86 -1.57 -4.96 10.12
N ALA A 87 -0.72 -4.37 10.96
CA ALA A 87 -1.14 -3.73 12.19
C ALA A 87 -1.60 -2.29 11.92
N LEU A 88 -2.71 -1.86 12.50
CA LEU A 88 -3.20 -0.49 12.43
C LEU A 88 -3.22 0.12 13.84
N VAL A 89 -2.49 1.21 14.02
CA VAL A 89 -2.45 1.94 15.30
C VAL A 89 -3.16 3.28 15.15
N GLY A 90 -4.22 3.47 15.95
CA GLY A 90 -5.06 4.66 15.98
C GLY A 90 -6.38 4.46 15.23
N ILE A 91 -7.49 4.43 15.95
CA ILE A 91 -8.86 4.30 15.43
C ILE A 91 -9.62 5.61 15.63
N GLY A 92 -9.04 6.68 15.10
CA GLY A 92 -9.74 7.93 14.81
C GLY A 92 -10.52 7.84 13.49
N ASN A 93 -10.88 8.99 12.92
CA ASN A 93 -11.60 9.04 11.64
C ASN A 93 -10.79 8.40 10.49
N LEU A 94 -9.49 8.69 10.43
CA LEU A 94 -8.61 8.14 9.38
C LEU A 94 -8.41 6.63 9.54
N GLY A 95 -8.14 6.14 10.76
CA GLY A 95 -8.01 4.71 11.02
C GLY A 95 -9.28 3.93 10.64
N LYS A 96 -10.47 4.46 10.99
CA LYS A 96 -11.75 3.87 10.57
C LYS A 96 -11.92 3.88 9.05
N ALA A 97 -11.55 4.96 8.37
CA ALA A 97 -11.62 5.05 6.92
C ALA A 97 -10.70 4.02 6.23
N ILE A 98 -9.47 3.85 6.73
CA ILE A 98 -8.52 2.85 6.25
C ILE A 98 -9.08 1.44 6.48
N LEU A 99 -9.59 1.15 7.67
CA LEU A 99 -10.16 -0.15 8.02
C LEU A 99 -11.38 -0.52 7.15
N ASN A 100 -12.17 0.48 6.76
CA ASN A 100 -13.34 0.29 5.89
C ASN A 100 -13.00 0.20 4.39
N TYR A 101 -11.74 0.36 4.00
CA TYR A 101 -11.35 0.34 2.60
C TYR A 101 -11.24 -1.09 2.07
N LYS A 102 -12.39 -1.67 1.69
CA LYS A 102 -12.53 -3.06 1.21
C LYS A 102 -11.57 -3.46 0.08
N MET A 103 -11.13 -2.49 -0.73
CA MET A 103 -10.20 -2.75 -1.83
C MET A 103 -8.87 -3.33 -1.34
N LEU A 104 -8.46 -3.09 -0.08
CA LEU A 104 -7.27 -3.72 0.51
C LEU A 104 -7.32 -5.26 0.43
N ASP A 105 -8.49 -5.85 0.68
CA ASP A 105 -8.68 -7.29 0.63
C ASP A 105 -8.43 -7.87 -0.76
N SER A 106 -8.80 -7.13 -1.82
CA SER A 106 -8.58 -7.51 -3.22
C SER A 106 -7.08 -7.57 -3.59
N PHE A 107 -6.21 -6.91 -2.82
CA PHE A 107 -4.75 -6.98 -2.94
C PHE A 107 -4.10 -7.96 -1.95
N GLY A 108 -4.88 -8.63 -1.10
CA GLY A 108 -4.38 -9.54 -0.07
C GLY A 108 -3.87 -8.83 1.19
N PHE A 109 -4.12 -7.52 1.34
CA PHE A 109 -3.77 -6.78 2.55
C PHE A 109 -4.83 -6.99 3.63
N LYS A 110 -4.45 -7.53 4.79
CA LYS A 110 -5.35 -7.88 5.89
C LYS A 110 -5.05 -7.04 7.11
N ILE A 111 -5.91 -6.06 7.39
CA ILE A 111 -5.88 -5.30 8.65
C ILE A 111 -6.68 -6.08 9.70
N GLU A 112 -5.97 -6.89 10.48
CA GLU A 112 -6.57 -7.75 11.50
C GLU A 112 -6.22 -7.32 12.92
N ASN A 113 -5.12 -6.58 13.08
CA ASN A 113 -4.58 -6.22 14.38
C ASN A 113 -4.70 -4.72 14.57
N VAL A 114 -5.68 -4.31 15.36
CA VAL A 114 -6.09 -2.92 15.51
C VAL A 114 -5.85 -2.46 16.94
N PHE A 115 -5.15 -1.34 17.12
CA PHE A 115 -4.75 -0.84 18.43
C PHE A 115 -5.17 0.61 18.65
N ASP A 116 -5.60 0.93 19.86
CA ASP A 116 -5.88 2.30 20.31
C ASP A 116 -5.57 2.41 21.82
N ASN A 117 -5.42 3.63 22.34
CA ASN A 117 -5.19 3.87 23.77
C ASN A 117 -6.42 4.43 24.48
N ASP A 118 -7.50 4.72 23.76
CA ASP A 118 -8.77 5.17 24.32
C ASP A 118 -9.50 3.99 25.01
N PRO A 119 -9.65 4.01 26.35
CA PRO A 119 -10.37 2.97 27.09
C PRO A 119 -11.82 2.78 26.61
N ALA A 120 -12.42 3.81 26.03
CA ALA A 120 -13.78 3.71 25.48
C ALA A 120 -13.84 2.95 24.16
N LYS A 121 -12.70 2.68 23.50
CA LYS A 121 -12.62 1.90 22.25
C LYS A 121 -12.08 0.49 22.48
N ILE A 122 -11.15 0.32 23.40
CA ILE A 122 -10.53 -0.97 23.70
C ILE A 122 -11.62 -2.01 24.02
N GLY A 123 -11.51 -3.20 23.42
CA GLY A 123 -12.48 -4.29 23.52
C GLY A 123 -13.72 -4.15 22.62
N LYS A 124 -13.96 -2.99 22.00
CA LYS A 124 -15.08 -2.85 21.05
C LYS A 124 -14.72 -3.42 19.68
N THR A 125 -15.73 -3.95 19.00
CA THR A 125 -15.64 -4.35 17.60
C THR A 125 -15.95 -3.16 16.71
N ILE A 126 -14.98 -2.78 15.86
CA ILE A 126 -15.13 -1.75 14.84
C ILE A 126 -14.79 -2.40 13.50
N SER A 127 -15.73 -2.36 12.55
CA SER A 127 -15.55 -2.95 11.21
C SER A 127 -15.06 -4.39 11.27
N GLU A 128 -15.71 -5.22 12.09
CA GLU A 128 -15.40 -6.65 12.28
C GLU A 128 -14.03 -6.96 12.92
N ARG A 129 -13.38 -5.97 13.54
CA ARG A 129 -12.12 -6.13 14.26
C ARG A 129 -12.24 -5.63 15.70
N THR A 130 -11.76 -6.42 16.65
CA THR A 130 -11.68 -6.01 18.06
C THR A 130 -10.49 -5.07 18.24
N VAL A 131 -10.73 -3.91 18.86
CA VAL A 131 -9.66 -2.96 19.20
C VAL A 131 -8.92 -3.47 20.44
N MET A 132 -7.60 -3.65 20.31
CA MET A 132 -6.69 -4.05 21.38
C MET A 132 -6.04 -2.84 22.06
N ASP A 133 -5.57 -3.01 23.29
CA ASP A 133 -4.80 -1.96 23.97
C ASP A 133 -3.44 -1.82 23.29
N MET A 134 -2.95 -0.59 23.13
CA MET A 134 -1.59 -0.31 22.65
C MET A 134 -0.49 -1.06 23.41
N LYS A 135 -0.70 -1.42 24.69
CA LYS A 135 0.23 -2.21 25.49
C LYS A 135 0.45 -3.62 24.91
N GLU A 136 -0.49 -4.14 24.12
CA GLU A 136 -0.42 -5.48 23.53
C GLU A 136 0.38 -5.51 22.22
N ILE A 137 0.73 -4.34 21.65
CA ILE A 137 1.39 -4.22 20.34
C ILE A 137 2.63 -5.11 20.23
N GLU A 138 3.54 -5.01 21.20
CA GLU A 138 4.82 -5.73 21.11
C GLU A 138 4.63 -7.26 21.14
N ASN A 139 3.65 -7.75 21.90
CA ASN A 139 3.36 -9.18 22.01
C ASN A 139 2.67 -9.69 20.73
N VAL A 140 1.61 -9.00 20.29
CA VAL A 140 0.80 -9.42 19.13
C VAL A 140 1.63 -9.40 17.84
N ILE A 141 2.46 -8.37 17.65
CA ILE A 141 3.31 -8.28 16.45
C ILE A 141 4.31 -9.44 16.38
N LYS A 142 4.95 -9.78 17.50
CA LYS A 142 5.93 -10.88 17.56
C LYS A 142 5.25 -12.23 17.39
N GLU A 143 4.15 -12.46 18.09
CA GLU A 143 3.40 -13.72 18.03
C GLU A 143 2.88 -14.00 16.61
N LYS A 144 2.34 -12.97 15.94
CA LYS A 144 1.74 -13.09 14.61
C LYS A 144 2.73 -12.80 13.47
N ASN A 145 4.00 -12.55 13.77
CA ASN A 145 5.04 -12.19 12.79
C ASN A 145 4.59 -11.06 11.84
N ILE A 146 4.04 -9.99 12.40
CA ILE A 146 3.56 -8.84 11.60
C ILE A 146 4.77 -7.99 11.19
N GLU A 147 4.93 -7.73 9.90
CA GLU A 147 6.08 -6.98 9.38
C GLU A 147 5.74 -5.55 8.98
N ILE A 148 4.45 -5.24 8.80
CA ILE A 148 3.96 -3.95 8.31
C ILE A 148 2.97 -3.34 9.30
N ALA A 149 3.14 -2.06 9.62
CA ALA A 149 2.22 -1.30 10.45
C ALA A 149 1.83 0.06 9.83
N ILE A 150 0.59 0.47 10.05
CA ILE A 150 0.05 1.78 9.69
C ILE A 150 -0.09 2.61 10.97
N ILE A 151 0.42 3.85 10.94
CA ILE A 151 0.26 4.84 12.02
C ILE A 151 -0.77 5.88 11.56
N ALA A 152 -1.93 5.89 12.22
CA ALA A 152 -3.04 6.83 11.98
C ALA A 152 -3.46 7.55 13.28
N VAL A 153 -2.47 7.92 14.10
CA VAL A 153 -2.65 8.64 15.38
C VAL A 153 -2.47 10.16 15.21
N PRO A 154 -2.86 10.99 16.20
CA PRO A 154 -2.53 12.41 16.17
C PRO A 154 -1.01 12.66 16.04
N PRO A 155 -0.57 13.71 15.33
CA PRO A 155 0.85 13.97 15.07
C PRO A 155 1.75 13.93 16.31
N ALA A 156 1.29 14.49 17.43
CA ALA A 156 2.02 14.54 18.69
C ALA A 156 2.35 13.15 19.29
N ARG A 157 1.71 12.08 18.80
CA ARG A 157 1.92 10.69 19.26
C ARG A 157 2.66 9.83 18.24
N ALA A 158 2.88 10.31 17.02
CA ALA A 158 3.41 9.51 15.91
C ALA A 158 4.76 8.87 16.22
N GLN A 159 5.72 9.63 16.77
CA GLN A 159 7.04 9.11 17.11
C GLN A 159 6.98 8.06 18.21
N THR A 160 6.20 8.29 19.27
CA THR A 160 6.04 7.31 20.36
C THR A 160 5.51 5.98 19.84
N VAL A 161 4.53 6.01 18.92
CA VAL A 161 4.02 4.79 18.28
C VAL A 161 5.09 4.13 17.42
N ALA A 162 5.83 4.91 16.63
CA ALA A 162 6.92 4.38 15.81
C ALA A 162 7.96 3.66 16.66
N ASP A 163 8.35 4.22 17.80
CA ASP A 163 9.33 3.60 18.70
C ASP A 163 8.84 2.26 19.26
N ILE A 164 7.55 2.15 19.61
CA ILE A 164 6.93 0.88 20.05
C ILE A 164 6.99 -0.15 18.92
N LEU A 165 6.59 0.23 17.70
CA LEU A 165 6.60 -0.66 16.54
C LEU A 165 8.02 -1.12 16.17
N VAL A 166 9.03 -0.25 16.32
CA VAL A 166 10.44 -0.60 16.13
C VAL A 166 10.90 -1.64 17.15
N ARG A 167 10.51 -1.52 18.43
CA ARG A 167 10.81 -2.53 19.47
C ARG A 167 10.07 -3.84 19.24
N ALA A 168 8.90 -3.78 18.60
CA ALA A 168 8.14 -4.94 18.17
C ALA A 168 8.72 -5.62 16.91
N ASP A 169 9.81 -5.08 16.34
CA ASP A 169 10.51 -5.59 15.15
C ASP A 169 9.75 -5.46 13.81
N ILE A 170 8.87 -4.45 13.70
CA ILE A 170 8.27 -4.04 12.43
C ILE A 170 9.33 -3.64 11.42
N LYS A 171 9.15 -4.06 10.16
CA LYS A 171 10.06 -3.79 9.04
C LYS A 171 9.63 -2.60 8.21
N VAL A 172 8.31 -2.38 8.07
CA VAL A 172 7.74 -1.28 7.28
C VAL A 172 6.70 -0.52 8.10
N ILE A 173 6.88 0.79 8.22
CA ILE A 173 5.92 1.69 8.84
C ILE A 173 5.32 2.61 7.76
N MET A 174 4.01 2.53 7.57
CA MET A 174 3.25 3.50 6.78
C MET A 174 2.77 4.62 7.71
N ASN A 175 3.41 5.79 7.60
CA ASN A 175 3.07 6.96 8.38
C ASN A 175 2.02 7.80 7.66
N TYR A 176 0.79 7.83 8.18
CA TYR A 176 -0.30 8.65 7.67
C TYR A 176 -0.47 9.96 8.44
N THR A 177 0.46 10.28 9.33
CA THR A 177 0.48 11.55 10.06
C THR A 177 1.17 12.64 9.23
N SER A 178 0.89 13.90 9.53
CA SER A 178 1.50 15.06 8.86
C SER A 178 2.87 15.44 9.43
N VAL A 179 3.48 14.56 10.25
CA VAL A 179 4.80 14.80 10.84
C VAL A 179 5.76 13.68 10.45
N PRO A 180 7.01 14.00 10.12
CA PRO A 180 8.01 12.98 9.87
C PRO A 180 8.33 12.23 11.18
N ILE A 181 8.52 10.93 11.07
CA ILE A 181 8.99 10.06 12.15
C ILE A 181 10.38 9.53 11.83
N LYS A 182 11.12 9.11 12.86
CA LYS A 182 12.45 8.54 12.75
C LYS A 182 12.44 7.07 13.16
N ALA A 183 13.21 6.25 12.48
CA ALA A 183 13.47 4.86 12.84
C ALA A 183 14.90 4.46 12.41
N PRO A 184 15.46 3.38 12.97
CA PRO A 184 16.74 2.83 12.50
C PRO A 184 16.70 2.42 11.03
N LYS A 185 17.86 2.38 10.36
CA LYS A 185 17.97 2.05 8.92
C LYS A 185 17.29 0.74 8.50
N LYS A 186 17.16 -0.23 9.43
CA LYS A 186 16.50 -1.52 9.21
C LYS A 186 14.98 -1.43 9.08
N VAL A 187 14.36 -0.29 9.44
CA VAL A 187 12.92 -0.06 9.34
C VAL A 187 12.66 0.95 8.23
N LYS A 188 11.90 0.54 7.22
CA LYS A 188 11.50 1.42 6.13
C LYS A 188 10.29 2.24 6.56
N ILE A 189 10.40 3.56 6.49
CA ILE A 189 9.26 4.47 6.69
C ILE A 189 8.76 4.93 5.33
N GLN A 190 7.45 4.83 5.13
CA GLN A 190 6.73 5.37 3.98
C GLN A 190 5.72 6.38 4.48
N THR A 191 5.93 7.66 4.20
CA THR A 191 5.04 8.74 4.64
C THR A 191 4.06 9.08 3.53
N THR A 192 2.78 9.18 3.87
CA THR A 192 1.74 9.69 2.98
C THR A 192 1.14 10.95 3.58
N ASP A 193 1.65 12.11 3.17
CA ASP A 193 1.08 13.40 3.52
C ASP A 193 0.25 13.95 2.35
N PRO A 194 -1.09 14.08 2.50
CA PRO A 194 -1.92 14.67 1.47
C PRO A 194 -1.59 16.15 1.22
N ILE A 195 -1.07 16.88 2.22
CA ILE A 195 -0.70 18.30 2.07
C ILE A 195 0.46 18.44 1.09
N GLU A 196 1.52 17.63 1.27
CA GLU A 196 2.68 17.63 0.37
C GLU A 196 2.26 17.35 -1.08
N LYS A 197 1.36 16.38 -1.29
CA LYS A 197 0.82 16.06 -2.63
C LYS A 197 -0.01 17.19 -3.22
N LEU A 198 -0.82 17.88 -2.43
CA LEU A 198 -1.60 19.03 -2.89
C LEU A 198 -0.68 20.20 -3.26
N LEU A 199 0.32 20.52 -2.43
CA LEU A 199 1.32 21.56 -2.73
C LEU A 199 2.09 21.25 -4.02
N HIS A 200 2.51 20.00 -4.21
CA HIS A 200 3.13 19.56 -5.45
C HIS A 200 2.21 19.73 -6.66
N THR A 201 0.90 19.49 -6.49
CA THR A 201 -0.09 19.67 -7.57
C THR A 201 -0.29 21.14 -7.92
N LEU A 202 -0.23 22.05 -6.93
CA LEU A 202 -0.33 23.50 -7.17
C LEU A 202 0.78 24.04 -8.07
N TYR A 203 1.98 23.46 -8.02
CA TYR A 203 3.06 23.81 -8.95
C TYR A 203 2.62 23.62 -10.41
N TYR A 204 1.97 22.51 -10.74
CA TYR A 204 1.48 22.30 -12.11
C TYR A 204 0.33 23.24 -12.43
N LEU A 205 -0.54 23.55 -11.47
CA LEU A 205 -1.64 24.49 -11.69
C LEU A 205 -1.13 25.91 -12.03
N SER A 206 -0.05 26.36 -11.40
CA SER A 206 0.56 27.67 -11.69
C SER A 206 1.36 27.69 -13.00
N HIS A 207 1.90 26.55 -13.44
CA HIS A 207 2.75 26.47 -14.63
C HIS A 207 2.03 26.00 -15.90
N THR A 208 0.76 25.62 -15.79
CA THR A 208 -0.11 25.24 -16.94
C THR A 208 -0.99 26.41 -17.43
N GLY A 209 -0.90 27.57 -16.78
CA GLY A 209 -1.71 28.75 -17.10
C GLY A 209 -3.17 28.69 -16.62
N TYR A 210 -3.58 27.60 -15.94
CA TYR A 210 -4.95 27.41 -15.43
C TYR A 210 -5.29 28.30 -14.23
N ALA A 211 -4.29 28.72 -13.44
CA ALA A 211 -4.52 29.66 -12.34
C ALA A 211 -3.54 30.84 -12.42
N LYS A 212 -4.08 32.04 -12.65
CA LYS A 212 -3.40 33.30 -12.34
C LYS A 212 -3.59 33.59 -10.86
N TYR A 213 -2.76 32.99 -10.01
CA TYR A 213 -2.66 33.49 -8.64
C TYR A 213 -1.97 34.85 -8.71
N LYS A 214 -2.74 35.92 -8.45
CA LYS A 214 -2.24 37.27 -8.23
C LYS A 214 -1.50 37.34 -6.90
#